data_AF-A0A1T1AWS9-F1
#
_entry.id   AF-A0A1T1AWS9-F1
#
_cell.length_a   1.000
_cell.length_b   1.000
_cell.length_c   1.000
_cell.angle_alpha   90.00
_cell.angle_beta   90.00
_cell.angle_gamma   90.00
#
_symmetry.space_group_name_H-M   'P 1'
#
loop_
_entity.id
_entity.type
_entity.pdbx_description
1 polymer ?
#
loop_
_entity_poly.entity_id
_entity_poly.type
_entity_poly.pdbx_seq_one_letter_code
_entity_poly.pdbx_strand_id
1 'polypeptide(L)'
;MSSPAPVGRLWRCLLVLGLVSYLGAALAQDSSEAAQRLRTQRSTLDESLQHNVFARPLVLVSKETTQGLRGDMYALVAFPFANVSRALQDPQQWCEVMILHLNTKYCHAVDSAQGQQIQLNIGSKSPQTLSQSSRVTLAYTLTTSQPDYFEVQLSAREGPMGTRDYKIHLEAVALATGQTFLHLTYAYSANLAARFAMQTYLATVGSDKVGFTVLSPAGQTPPVWIKGMRALLERNTMRYYLAINSYLATRQQPPTQRFEASLQHWFSASEAYPEQLHEIERPAYLTMKRAEHLRQQTAQ
;
A
#
# COMPACT_ATOMS: atom_id res chain seq x y z
N MET A 1 3.98 87.48 -33.06
CA MET A 1 2.99 86.68 -33.82
C MET A 1 3.36 85.23 -33.59
N SER A 2 2.54 84.56 -32.80
CA SER A 2 2.85 83.33 -32.06
C SER A 2 2.21 82.13 -32.76
N SER A 3 3.01 81.11 -33.07
CA SER A 3 2.52 79.79 -33.50
C SER A 3 2.25 78.91 -32.27
N PRO A 4 1.21 78.06 -32.27
CA PRO A 4 0.94 77.15 -31.16
C PRO A 4 1.61 75.78 -31.38
N ALA A 5 2.03 75.16 -30.27
CA ALA A 5 2.54 73.78 -30.18
C ALA A 5 1.46 72.85 -29.57
N PRO A 6 1.60 71.50 -29.71
CA PRO A 6 0.45 70.59 -29.77
C PRO A 6 0.08 69.92 -28.43
N VAL A 7 -1.15 69.40 -28.45
CA VAL A 7 -1.84 68.59 -27.44
C VAL A 7 -1.06 67.32 -27.06
N GLY A 8 -0.79 67.14 -25.77
CA GLY A 8 -0.06 66.00 -25.21
C GLY A 8 -0.82 65.28 -24.08
N ARG A 9 -1.57 64.24 -24.46
CA ARG A 9 -1.83 62.97 -23.75
C ARG A 9 -1.74 62.97 -22.21
N LEU A 10 -2.86 63.22 -21.55
CA LEU A 10 -3.09 62.92 -20.13
C LEU A 10 -4.14 61.80 -20.01
N TRP A 11 -3.78 60.58 -20.41
CA TRP A 11 -4.53 59.38 -20.01
C TRP A 11 -3.67 58.16 -20.27
N ARG A 12 -3.08 57.58 -19.21
CA ARG A 12 -2.56 56.20 -19.09
C ARG A 12 -1.69 56.09 -17.84
N CYS A 13 -2.29 55.92 -16.66
CA CYS A 13 -1.56 55.53 -15.45
C CYS A 13 -2.37 54.69 -14.45
N LEU A 14 -3.40 53.94 -14.88
CA LEU A 14 -4.27 53.22 -13.92
C LEU A 14 -4.60 51.76 -14.27
N LEU A 15 -3.75 51.03 -15.00
CA LEU A 15 -3.99 49.60 -15.29
C LEU A 15 -2.72 48.75 -15.36
N VAL A 16 -1.93 48.64 -14.28
CA VAL A 16 -0.87 47.60 -14.18
C VAL A 16 -0.74 47.00 -12.78
N LEU A 17 -1.85 46.73 -12.07
CA LEU A 17 -1.79 46.12 -10.73
C LEU A 17 -2.82 45.00 -10.53
N GLY A 18 -2.94 44.09 -11.50
CA GLY A 18 -3.94 43.02 -11.44
C GLY A 18 -3.60 41.72 -12.17
N LEU A 19 -2.33 41.33 -12.27
CA LEU A 19 -1.95 40.13 -13.05
C LEU A 19 -0.78 39.32 -12.48
N VAL A 20 -0.68 39.19 -11.15
CA VAL A 20 0.35 38.32 -10.50
C VAL A 20 -0.26 37.36 -9.46
N SER A 21 -1.52 36.92 -9.62
CA SER A 21 -2.17 36.03 -8.64
C SER A 21 -2.62 34.67 -9.16
N TYR A 22 -2.43 34.35 -10.45
CA TYR A 22 -3.04 33.14 -11.06
C TYR A 22 -2.12 31.93 -11.23
N LEU A 23 -0.84 32.01 -10.87
CA LEU A 23 0.11 30.90 -11.06
C LEU A 23 0.21 29.92 -9.87
N GLY A 24 -0.58 30.11 -8.80
CA GLY A 24 -0.55 29.26 -7.59
C GLY A 24 -1.63 28.19 -7.48
N ALA A 25 -2.65 28.16 -8.35
CA ALA A 25 -3.85 27.33 -8.14
C ALA A 25 -3.79 25.91 -8.73
N ALA A 26 -2.85 25.63 -9.63
CA ALA A 26 -2.83 24.35 -10.37
C ALA A 26 -2.47 23.14 -9.48
N LEU A 27 -1.63 23.31 -8.44
CA LEU A 27 -1.21 22.19 -7.58
C LEU A 27 -2.23 21.84 -6.48
N ALA A 28 -3.14 22.76 -6.14
CA ALA A 28 -4.17 22.54 -5.11
C ALA A 28 -5.43 21.85 -5.67
N GLN A 29 -5.68 21.95 -6.99
CA GLN A 29 -6.87 21.34 -7.62
C GLN A 29 -6.74 19.82 -7.76
N ASP A 30 -5.58 19.32 -8.18
CA ASP A 30 -5.38 17.88 -8.48
C ASP A 30 -5.55 16.98 -7.24
N SER A 31 -5.10 17.46 -6.09
CA SER A 31 -5.17 16.76 -4.80
C SER A 31 -6.58 16.75 -4.22
N SER A 32 -7.31 17.87 -4.35
CA SER A 32 -8.74 17.92 -4.00
C SER A 32 -9.58 16.97 -4.88
N GLU A 33 -9.22 16.82 -6.16
CA GLU A 33 -9.92 15.89 -7.06
C GLU A 33 -9.63 14.43 -6.69
N ALA A 34 -8.36 14.08 -6.40
CA ALA A 34 -8.00 12.72 -5.96
C ALA A 34 -8.72 12.30 -4.68
N ALA A 35 -8.75 13.18 -3.67
CA ALA A 35 -9.51 12.96 -2.44
C ALA A 35 -11.01 12.75 -2.73
N GLN A 36 -11.60 13.55 -3.61
CA GLN A 36 -13.01 13.42 -3.98
C GLN A 36 -13.32 12.14 -4.77
N ARG A 37 -12.40 11.70 -5.64
CA ARG A 37 -12.50 10.41 -6.34
C ARG A 37 -12.50 9.26 -5.33
N LEU A 38 -11.60 9.29 -4.35
CA LEU A 38 -11.54 8.24 -3.33
C LEU A 38 -12.79 8.22 -2.43
N ARG A 39 -13.35 9.39 -2.08
CA ARG A 39 -14.64 9.47 -1.36
C ARG A 39 -15.81 8.94 -2.19
N THR A 40 -15.86 9.28 -3.48
CA THR A 40 -16.87 8.73 -4.39
C THR A 40 -16.76 7.21 -4.46
N GLN A 41 -15.55 6.68 -4.58
CA GLN A 41 -15.29 5.24 -4.57
C GLN A 41 -15.76 4.57 -3.28
N ARG A 42 -15.55 5.20 -2.11
CA ARG A 42 -16.09 4.70 -0.84
C ARG A 42 -17.60 4.57 -0.89
N SER A 43 -18.30 5.59 -1.41
CA SER A 43 -19.76 5.59 -1.50
C SER A 43 -20.27 4.51 -2.45
N THR A 44 -19.59 4.29 -3.58
CA THR A 44 -19.91 3.20 -4.51
C THR A 44 -19.73 1.82 -3.90
N LEU A 45 -18.80 1.67 -2.95
CA LEU A 45 -18.50 0.40 -2.29
C LEU A 45 -19.27 0.17 -0.98
N ASP A 46 -20.18 1.06 -0.58
CA ASP A 46 -20.76 1.04 0.77
C ASP A 46 -21.45 -0.29 1.12
N GLU A 47 -22.24 -0.84 0.20
CA GLU A 47 -22.89 -2.14 0.38
C GLU A 47 -21.87 -3.28 0.49
N SER A 48 -20.86 -3.31 -0.39
CA SER A 48 -19.82 -4.34 -0.40
C SER A 48 -18.88 -4.25 0.81
N LEU A 49 -18.67 -3.04 1.35
CA LEU A 49 -17.93 -2.85 2.60
C LEU A 49 -18.71 -3.44 3.77
N GLN A 50 -20.05 -3.38 3.78
CA GLN A 50 -20.84 -3.93 4.88
C GLN A 50 -21.12 -5.43 4.73
N HIS A 51 -21.30 -5.91 3.51
CA HIS A 51 -21.68 -7.29 3.19
C HIS A 51 -20.61 -7.95 2.34
N ASN A 52 -19.71 -8.69 2.98
CA ASN A 52 -18.62 -9.39 2.31
C ASN A 52 -18.19 -10.64 3.08
N VAL A 53 -17.37 -11.46 2.42
CA VAL A 53 -16.82 -12.71 2.96
C VAL A 53 -15.76 -12.49 4.05
N PHE A 54 -15.31 -11.27 4.26
CA PHE A 54 -14.21 -10.98 5.19
C PHE A 54 -14.69 -10.76 6.63
N ALA A 55 -15.99 -10.52 6.84
CA ALA A 55 -16.57 -10.12 8.13
C ALA A 55 -15.93 -8.86 8.73
N ARG A 56 -15.54 -7.93 7.85
CA ARG A 56 -14.97 -6.62 8.19
C ARG A 56 -15.17 -5.65 7.03
N PRO A 57 -15.10 -4.33 7.27
CA PRO A 57 -15.39 -3.34 6.24
C PRO A 57 -14.27 -3.17 5.22
N LEU A 58 -14.12 -4.18 4.36
CA LEU A 58 -13.11 -4.23 3.31
C LEU A 58 -13.63 -4.88 2.02
N VAL A 59 -13.07 -4.44 0.90
CA VAL A 59 -13.30 -5.00 -0.43
C VAL A 59 -11.94 -5.27 -1.06
N LEU A 60 -11.77 -6.48 -1.58
CA LEU A 60 -10.60 -6.87 -2.36
C LEU A 60 -11.04 -7.11 -3.82
N VAL A 61 -10.32 -6.50 -4.76
CA VAL A 61 -10.52 -6.70 -6.19
C VAL A 61 -9.19 -7.10 -6.80
N SER A 62 -9.17 -8.16 -7.60
CA SER A 62 -7.95 -8.59 -8.30
C SER A 62 -8.19 -8.70 -9.80
N LYS A 63 -7.20 -8.30 -10.58
CA LYS A 63 -7.17 -8.41 -12.03
C LYS A 63 -5.85 -9.01 -12.48
N GLU A 64 -5.94 -9.89 -13.46
CA GLU A 64 -4.80 -10.44 -14.18
C GLU A 64 -4.97 -10.08 -15.65
N THR A 65 -3.96 -9.44 -16.23
CA THR A 65 -3.89 -9.12 -17.66
C THR A 65 -2.63 -9.71 -18.27
N THR A 66 -2.47 -9.56 -19.58
CA THR A 66 -1.21 -9.88 -20.27
C THR A 66 -0.05 -9.01 -19.78
N GLN A 67 -0.33 -7.79 -19.31
CA GLN A 67 0.66 -6.82 -18.85
C GLN A 67 1.08 -7.02 -17.39
N GLY A 68 0.24 -7.65 -16.55
CA GLY A 68 0.60 -7.89 -15.16
C GLY A 68 -0.56 -8.28 -14.26
N LEU A 69 -0.30 -8.20 -12.97
CA LEU A 69 -1.25 -8.49 -11.89
C LEU A 69 -1.47 -7.23 -11.06
N ARG A 70 -2.72 -6.99 -10.68
CA ARG A 70 -3.11 -5.88 -9.80
C ARG A 70 -4.14 -6.35 -8.78
N GLY A 71 -3.85 -6.16 -7.50
CA GLY A 71 -4.80 -6.34 -6.40
C GLY A 71 -5.05 -5.02 -5.71
N ASP A 72 -6.30 -4.60 -5.67
CA ASP A 72 -6.78 -3.42 -4.97
C ASP A 72 -7.52 -3.83 -3.70
N MET A 73 -7.24 -3.13 -2.61
CA MET A 73 -7.88 -3.29 -1.32
C MET A 73 -8.45 -1.95 -0.87
N TYR A 74 -9.76 -1.92 -0.66
CA TYR A 74 -10.46 -0.78 -0.09
C TYR A 74 -10.90 -1.14 1.32
N ALA A 75 -10.61 -0.31 2.32
CA ALA A 75 -10.95 -0.65 3.69
C ALA A 75 -11.31 0.58 4.53
N LEU A 76 -12.30 0.43 5.40
CA LEU A 76 -12.53 1.36 6.51
C LEU A 76 -11.67 0.91 7.69
N VAL A 77 -10.76 1.78 8.12
CA VAL A 77 -10.00 1.56 9.36
C VAL A 77 -10.53 2.43 10.48
N ALA A 78 -10.66 1.84 11.67
CA ALA A 78 -11.21 2.49 12.86
C ALA A 78 -10.18 3.41 13.56
N PHE A 79 -9.37 4.14 12.78
CA PHE A 79 -8.34 5.05 13.28
C PHE A 79 -8.57 6.45 12.72
N PRO A 80 -8.36 7.51 13.54
CA PRO A 80 -8.39 8.89 13.06
C PRO A 80 -7.38 9.13 11.94
N PHE A 81 -7.78 9.89 10.92
CA PHE A 81 -6.93 10.19 9.75
C PHE A 81 -5.55 10.72 10.13
N ALA A 82 -5.46 11.65 11.09
CA ALA A 82 -4.18 12.20 11.53
C ALA A 82 -3.21 11.13 12.07
N ASN A 83 -3.73 10.06 12.69
CA ASN A 83 -2.90 8.95 13.17
C ASN A 83 -2.43 8.07 12.01
N VAL A 84 -3.31 7.80 11.04
CA VAL A 84 -2.98 7.01 9.85
C VAL A 84 -1.97 7.75 8.97
N SER A 85 -2.23 9.02 8.71
CA SER A 85 -1.37 9.94 7.95
C SER A 85 0.04 10.00 8.52
N ARG A 86 0.18 10.30 9.83
CA ARG A 86 1.50 10.30 10.49
C ARG A 86 2.21 8.96 10.43
N ALA A 87 1.46 7.85 10.51
CA ALA A 87 2.00 6.51 10.55
C ALA A 87 2.50 6.01 9.19
N LEU A 88 1.93 6.49 8.08
CA LEU A 88 2.15 5.90 6.75
C LEU A 88 2.80 6.86 5.74
N GLN A 89 3.11 8.11 6.12
CA GLN A 89 3.89 9.06 5.32
C GLN A 89 5.40 9.06 5.64
N ASP A 90 5.86 8.19 6.54
CA ASP A 90 7.27 8.07 6.92
C ASP A 90 7.82 6.73 6.42
N PRO A 91 8.88 6.72 5.57
CA PRO A 91 9.45 5.50 5.03
C PRO A 91 10.00 4.55 6.10
N GLN A 92 10.44 5.07 7.26
CA GLN A 92 10.90 4.21 8.36
C GLN A 92 9.74 3.42 8.96
N GLN A 93 8.56 4.02 9.09
CA GLN A 93 7.37 3.32 9.59
C GLN A 93 6.87 2.26 8.62
N TRP A 94 7.07 2.46 7.30
CA TRP A 94 6.82 1.40 6.34
C TRP A 94 7.66 0.16 6.62
N CYS A 95 8.88 0.29 7.13
CA CYS A 95 9.67 -0.88 7.52
C CYS A 95 9.12 -1.63 8.73
N GLU A 96 8.52 -0.91 9.69
CA GLU A 96 7.80 -1.52 10.82
C GLU A 96 6.54 -2.28 10.35
N VAL A 97 5.92 -1.83 9.26
CA VAL A 97 4.80 -2.55 8.60
C VAL A 97 5.30 -3.76 7.82
N MET A 98 6.28 -3.57 6.94
CA MET A 98 6.74 -4.59 6.00
C MET A 98 7.35 -5.80 6.70
N ILE A 99 8.04 -5.59 7.83
CA ILE A 99 8.69 -6.68 8.57
C ILE A 99 7.70 -7.71 9.14
N LEU A 100 6.44 -7.33 9.35
CA LEU A 100 5.38 -8.23 9.79
C LEU A 100 5.07 -9.31 8.74
N HIS A 101 5.28 -9.03 7.46
CA HIS A 101 5.00 -9.99 6.39
C HIS A 101 5.96 -11.19 6.44
N LEU A 102 5.46 -12.43 6.42
CA LEU A 102 6.22 -13.70 6.52
C LEU A 102 7.51 -13.74 5.70
N ASN A 103 7.46 -13.21 4.48
CA ASN A 103 8.56 -13.24 3.53
C ASN A 103 9.54 -12.07 3.66
N THR A 104 9.25 -11.01 4.41
CA THR A 104 10.19 -9.90 4.61
C THR A 104 11.24 -10.30 5.64
N LYS A 105 12.51 -10.30 5.25
CA LYS A 105 13.66 -10.73 6.08
C LYS A 105 14.43 -9.56 6.67
N TYR A 106 14.29 -8.39 6.07
CA TYR A 106 14.93 -7.16 6.48
C TYR A 106 14.24 -6.00 5.76
N CYS A 107 14.15 -4.86 6.42
CA CYS A 107 13.69 -3.61 5.83
C CYS A 107 14.46 -2.44 6.43
N HIS A 108 14.96 -1.52 5.61
CA HIS A 108 15.52 -0.27 6.11
C HIS A 108 15.16 0.89 5.17
N ALA A 109 14.69 2.00 5.73
CA ALA A 109 14.57 3.24 4.99
C ALA A 109 15.96 3.87 4.85
N VAL A 110 16.31 4.32 3.65
CA VAL A 110 17.60 4.95 3.36
C VAL A 110 17.36 6.19 2.52
N ASP A 111 18.15 7.23 2.77
CA ASP A 111 18.25 8.37 1.86
C ASP A 111 19.38 8.09 0.87
N SER A 112 19.10 8.26 -0.42
CA SER A 112 20.10 8.11 -1.48
C SER A 112 20.15 9.35 -2.36
N ALA A 113 21.13 9.40 -3.28
CA ALA A 113 21.19 10.46 -4.29
C ALA A 113 19.95 10.51 -5.20
N GLN A 114 19.18 9.42 -5.29
CA GLN A 114 17.95 9.31 -6.07
C GLN A 114 16.68 9.55 -5.24
N GLY A 115 16.81 9.97 -3.97
CA GLY A 115 15.72 10.23 -3.05
C GLY A 115 15.57 9.15 -1.96
N GLN A 116 14.46 9.21 -1.24
CA GLN A 116 14.16 8.26 -0.17
C GLN A 116 13.83 6.89 -0.77
N GLN A 117 14.37 5.83 -0.16
CA GLN A 117 14.19 4.46 -0.61
C GLN A 117 13.94 3.53 0.57
N ILE A 118 13.32 2.40 0.30
CA ILE A 118 13.16 1.30 1.24
C ILE A 118 13.91 0.09 0.68
N GLN A 119 14.95 -0.35 1.37
CA GLN A 119 15.68 -1.57 1.05
C GLN A 119 15.01 -2.75 1.73
N LEU A 120 14.46 -3.67 0.94
CA LEU A 120 13.84 -4.90 1.40
C LEU A 120 14.67 -6.11 1.03
N ASN A 121 14.64 -7.11 1.91
CA ASN A 121 15.04 -8.46 1.56
C ASN A 121 13.81 -9.37 1.65
N ILE A 122 13.46 -10.03 0.56
CA ILE A 122 12.31 -10.93 0.45
C ILE A 122 12.82 -12.36 0.33
N GLY A 123 12.33 -13.25 1.18
CA GLY A 123 12.83 -14.61 1.34
C GLY A 123 11.74 -15.66 1.57
N SER A 124 12.15 -16.82 2.10
CA SER A 124 11.24 -17.92 2.43
C SER A 124 10.30 -17.59 3.61
N LYS A 125 9.46 -18.55 4.01
CA LYS A 125 8.62 -18.45 5.23
C LYS A 125 9.34 -18.99 6.48
N SER A 126 10.60 -19.40 6.33
CA SER A 126 11.47 -19.92 7.40
C SER A 126 12.59 -18.92 7.74
N PRO A 127 13.32 -19.11 8.86
CA PRO A 127 14.54 -18.35 9.12
C PRO A 127 15.52 -18.48 7.96
N GLN A 128 16.07 -17.33 7.54
CA GLN A 128 16.95 -17.24 6.38
C GLN A 128 17.96 -16.11 6.56
N THR A 129 19.18 -16.29 6.05
CA THR A 129 20.18 -15.21 6.00
C THR A 129 19.88 -14.23 4.86
N LEU A 130 20.38 -13.00 4.95
CA LEU A 130 20.17 -12.00 3.90
C LEU A 130 20.78 -12.40 2.55
N SER A 131 21.92 -13.09 2.57
CA SER A 131 22.58 -13.58 1.35
C SER A 131 21.76 -14.61 0.56
N GLN A 132 20.81 -15.28 1.19
CA GLN A 132 19.93 -16.28 0.58
C GLN A 132 18.57 -15.69 0.17
N SER A 133 18.36 -14.39 0.40
CA SER A 133 17.12 -13.68 0.09
C SER A 133 17.31 -12.73 -1.09
N SER A 134 16.21 -12.37 -1.75
CA SER A 134 16.22 -11.42 -2.86
C SER A 134 16.13 -9.99 -2.34
N ARG A 135 17.13 -9.16 -2.63
CA ARG A 135 17.09 -7.73 -2.33
C ARG A 135 16.22 -6.98 -3.34
N VAL A 136 15.37 -6.09 -2.85
CA VAL A 136 14.50 -5.21 -3.63
C VAL A 136 14.62 -3.81 -3.06
N THR A 137 14.90 -2.83 -3.91
CA THR A 137 14.93 -1.41 -3.50
C THR A 137 13.68 -0.71 -4.03
N LEU A 138 12.80 -0.32 -3.12
CA LEU A 138 11.61 0.45 -3.46
C LEU A 138 11.93 1.94 -3.38
N ALA A 139 11.77 2.67 -4.47
CA ALA A 139 11.72 4.14 -4.44
C ALA A 139 10.46 4.59 -3.67
N TYR A 140 10.64 5.46 -2.69
CA TYR A 140 9.57 6.04 -1.88
C TYR A 140 9.19 7.42 -2.42
N THR A 141 7.90 7.64 -2.64
CA THR A 141 7.36 8.93 -3.05
C THR A 141 6.12 9.26 -2.21
N LEU A 142 6.17 10.40 -1.51
CA LEU A 142 4.98 11.04 -0.93
C LEU A 142 4.38 11.98 -2.00
N THR A 143 3.36 11.50 -2.72
CA THR A 143 2.77 12.23 -3.84
C THR A 143 1.93 13.42 -3.38
N THR A 144 1.19 13.26 -2.28
CA THR A 144 0.33 14.31 -1.73
C THR A 144 0.21 14.16 -0.22
N SER A 145 0.20 15.30 0.49
CA SER A 145 -0.07 15.37 1.92
C SER A 145 -0.97 16.57 2.23
N GLN A 146 -2.18 16.29 2.71
CA GLN A 146 -3.22 17.26 3.04
C GLN A 146 -3.86 16.91 4.38
N PRO A 147 -4.62 17.85 5.00
CA PRO A 147 -5.28 17.61 6.28
C PRO A 147 -6.28 16.45 6.29
N ASP A 148 -6.81 16.07 5.13
CA ASP A 148 -7.86 15.08 4.96
C ASP A 148 -7.60 14.05 3.83
N TYR A 149 -6.43 14.14 3.17
CA TYR A 149 -5.98 13.22 2.13
C TYR A 149 -4.46 13.05 2.14
N PHE A 150 -3.98 11.84 1.87
CA PHE A 150 -2.58 11.64 1.52
C PHE A 150 -2.41 10.49 0.52
N GLU A 151 -1.30 10.51 -0.19
CA GLU A 151 -0.93 9.49 -1.18
C GLU A 151 0.55 9.15 -1.09
N VAL A 152 0.87 7.87 -0.96
CA VAL A 152 2.22 7.31 -0.95
C VAL A 152 2.36 6.25 -2.02
N GLN A 153 3.50 6.25 -2.71
CA GLN A 153 3.88 5.23 -3.67
C GLN A 153 5.25 4.66 -3.34
N LEU A 154 5.33 3.32 -3.36
CA LEU A 154 6.56 2.54 -3.34
C LEU A 154 6.69 1.84 -4.69
N SER A 155 7.83 1.95 -5.35
CA SER A 155 8.02 1.30 -6.65
C SER A 155 9.40 0.70 -6.87
N ALA A 156 9.46 -0.43 -7.55
CA ALA A 156 10.72 -1.04 -7.99
C ALA A 156 10.59 -1.56 -9.42
N ARG A 157 11.63 -1.33 -10.23
CA ARG A 157 11.67 -1.85 -11.62
C ARG A 157 11.82 -3.37 -11.66
N GLU A 158 12.54 -3.92 -10.70
CA GLU A 158 12.84 -5.34 -10.59
C GLU A 158 12.32 -5.88 -9.25
N GLY A 159 11.85 -7.12 -9.27
CA GLY A 159 11.47 -7.85 -8.07
C GLY A 159 11.90 -9.30 -8.10
N PRO A 160 11.55 -10.07 -7.06
CA PRO A 160 11.99 -11.45 -6.91
C PRO A 160 11.49 -12.35 -8.05
N MET A 161 12.25 -13.39 -8.38
CA MET A 161 11.80 -14.44 -9.32
C MET A 161 11.40 -13.92 -10.72
N GLY A 162 12.06 -12.86 -11.20
CA GLY A 162 11.88 -12.35 -12.57
C GLY A 162 10.65 -11.47 -12.79
N THR A 163 9.98 -11.08 -11.71
CA THR A 163 8.88 -10.10 -11.72
C THR A 163 9.43 -8.66 -11.83
N ARG A 164 8.61 -7.72 -12.31
CA ARG A 164 9.02 -6.35 -12.63
C ARG A 164 7.94 -5.34 -12.27
N ASP A 165 8.29 -4.06 -12.37
CA ASP A 165 7.37 -2.92 -12.24
C ASP A 165 6.47 -3.01 -10.98
N TYR A 166 7.10 -3.34 -9.85
CA TYR A 166 6.41 -3.40 -8.56
C TYR A 166 5.86 -2.03 -8.21
N LYS A 167 4.61 -2.03 -7.76
CA LYS A 167 3.92 -0.87 -7.22
C LYS A 167 3.16 -1.28 -5.96
N ILE A 168 3.50 -0.63 -4.86
CA ILE A 168 2.64 -0.53 -3.68
C ILE A 168 2.20 0.92 -3.62
N HIS A 169 0.90 1.14 -3.70
CA HIS A 169 0.33 2.49 -3.66
C HIS A 169 -0.73 2.52 -2.57
N LEU A 170 -0.67 3.55 -1.74
CA LEU A 170 -1.59 3.74 -0.64
C LEU A 170 -2.09 5.18 -0.68
N GLU A 171 -3.41 5.33 -0.73
CA GLU A 171 -4.07 6.60 -0.52
C GLU A 171 -5.13 6.48 0.58
N ALA A 172 -5.40 7.60 1.26
CA ALA A 172 -6.32 7.63 2.37
C ALA A 172 -7.11 8.93 2.42
N VAL A 173 -8.39 8.88 2.77
CA VAL A 173 -9.21 10.07 3.08
C VAL A 173 -9.78 9.99 4.49
N ALA A 174 -9.87 11.15 5.15
CA ALA A 174 -10.64 11.32 6.37
C ALA A 174 -12.15 11.22 6.08
N LEU A 175 -12.89 10.54 6.96
CA LEU A 175 -14.35 10.49 6.94
C LEU A 175 -14.93 11.28 8.11
N ALA A 176 -16.16 11.79 7.92
CA ALA A 176 -16.88 12.54 8.95
C ALA A 176 -17.16 11.72 10.23
N THR A 177 -17.16 10.39 10.14
CA THR A 177 -17.32 9.46 11.27
C THR A 177 -16.07 9.36 12.17
N GLY A 178 -14.97 10.03 11.81
CA GLY A 178 -13.68 9.89 12.48
C GLY A 178 -12.85 8.67 12.06
N GLN A 179 -13.40 7.83 11.17
CA GLN A 179 -12.68 6.73 10.53
C GLN A 179 -11.86 7.24 9.34
N THR A 180 -10.97 6.38 8.85
CA THR A 180 -10.19 6.62 7.62
C THR A 180 -10.57 5.58 6.58
N PHE A 181 -10.80 6.01 5.35
CA PHE A 181 -10.95 5.10 4.21
C PHE A 181 -9.62 4.97 3.47
N LEU A 182 -9.15 3.75 3.33
CA LEU A 182 -7.89 3.39 2.67
C LEU A 182 -8.16 2.74 1.32
N HIS A 183 -7.30 3.05 0.35
CA HIS A 183 -7.13 2.27 -0.86
C HIS A 183 -5.66 1.87 -0.98
N LEU A 184 -5.40 0.56 -1.00
CA LEU A 184 -4.09 -0.05 -1.17
C LEU A 184 -4.08 -0.82 -2.49
N THR A 185 -3.19 -0.46 -3.40
CA THR A 185 -2.88 -1.25 -4.60
C THR A 185 -1.56 -1.99 -4.39
N TYR A 186 -1.54 -3.29 -4.69
CA TYR A 186 -0.33 -4.09 -4.89
C TYR A 186 -0.33 -4.64 -6.32
N ALA A 187 0.68 -4.28 -7.09
CA ALA A 187 0.78 -4.67 -8.50
C ALA A 187 2.22 -4.96 -8.92
N TYR A 188 2.36 -5.82 -9.92
CA TYR A 188 3.64 -6.12 -10.59
C TYR A 188 3.37 -6.70 -11.97
N SER A 189 4.33 -6.53 -12.88
CA SER A 189 4.35 -7.17 -14.19
C SER A 189 5.13 -8.49 -14.13
N ALA A 190 4.74 -9.43 -14.99
CA ALA A 190 5.42 -10.72 -15.13
C ALA A 190 5.54 -11.04 -16.62
N ASN A 191 6.77 -11.22 -17.09
CA ASN A 191 7.04 -11.64 -18.47
C ASN A 191 6.66 -13.12 -18.68
N LEU A 192 6.67 -13.60 -19.93
CA LEU A 192 6.26 -14.96 -20.26
C LEU A 192 7.06 -16.03 -19.50
N ALA A 193 8.37 -15.83 -19.33
CA ALA A 193 9.22 -16.75 -18.58
C ALA A 193 8.84 -16.81 -17.09
N ALA A 194 8.63 -15.65 -16.45
CA ALA A 194 8.20 -15.56 -15.06
C ALA A 194 6.80 -16.17 -14.87
N ARG A 195 5.88 -15.97 -15.82
CA ARG A 195 4.55 -16.61 -15.80
C ARG A 195 4.65 -18.13 -15.92
N PHE A 196 5.48 -18.63 -16.82
CA PHE A 196 5.70 -20.07 -16.97
C PHE A 196 6.29 -20.68 -15.68
N ALA A 197 7.33 -20.06 -15.12
CA ALA A 197 7.90 -20.50 -13.85
C ALA A 197 6.87 -20.50 -12.71
N MET A 198 6.02 -19.46 -12.65
CA MET A 198 4.93 -19.37 -11.67
C MET A 198 3.87 -20.46 -11.88
N GLN A 199 3.54 -20.79 -13.12
CA GLN A 199 2.63 -21.90 -13.44
C GLN A 199 3.22 -23.24 -12.98
N THR A 200 4.52 -23.48 -13.16
CA THR A 200 5.18 -24.69 -12.64
C THR A 200 5.12 -24.77 -11.12
N TYR A 201 5.36 -23.64 -10.42
CA TYR A 201 5.20 -23.58 -8.96
C TYR A 201 3.76 -23.87 -8.53
N LEU A 202 2.78 -23.27 -9.21
CA LEU A 202 1.35 -23.48 -8.94
C LEU A 202 0.86 -24.89 -9.30
N ALA A 203 1.54 -25.60 -10.21
CA ALA A 203 1.26 -27.00 -10.49
C ALA A 203 1.84 -27.96 -9.44
N THR A 204 2.66 -27.45 -8.50
CA THR A 204 3.35 -28.25 -7.49
C THR A 204 3.01 -27.75 -6.08
N VAL A 205 3.95 -27.05 -5.43
CA VAL A 205 3.91 -26.58 -4.03
C VAL A 205 2.85 -25.49 -3.81
N GLY A 206 2.38 -24.85 -4.89
CA GLY A 206 1.36 -23.82 -4.84
C GLY A 206 -0.05 -24.28 -5.21
N SER A 207 -0.28 -25.56 -5.51
CA SER A 207 -1.53 -26.05 -6.15
C SER A 207 -2.77 -25.95 -5.26
N ASP A 208 -2.55 -26.04 -3.96
CA ASP A 208 -3.50 -25.91 -2.87
C ASP A 208 -3.75 -24.44 -2.46
N LYS A 209 -3.01 -23.48 -3.04
CA LYS A 209 -3.13 -22.06 -2.65
C LYS A 209 -4.35 -21.42 -3.32
N VAL A 210 -5.30 -21.03 -2.47
CA VAL A 210 -6.52 -20.31 -2.84
C VAL A 210 -6.46 -18.84 -2.41
N GLY A 211 -7.22 -18.00 -3.11
CA GLY A 211 -7.45 -16.59 -2.79
C GLY A 211 -8.81 -16.37 -2.11
N PHE A 212 -9.29 -15.14 -2.16
CA PHE A 212 -10.51 -14.67 -1.50
C PHE A 212 -11.69 -14.45 -2.45
N THR A 213 -11.46 -14.33 -3.75
CA THR A 213 -12.56 -14.25 -4.71
C THR A 213 -13.33 -15.58 -4.74
N VAL A 214 -14.65 -15.53 -4.50
CA VAL A 214 -15.56 -16.67 -4.64
C VAL A 214 -16.03 -16.79 -6.10
N LEU A 215 -15.87 -17.97 -6.69
CA LEU A 215 -16.29 -18.30 -8.06
C LEU A 215 -17.61 -19.08 -8.11
N SER A 216 -18.01 -19.69 -6.99
CA SER A 216 -19.27 -20.40 -6.87
C SER A 216 -20.47 -19.45 -6.79
N PRO A 217 -21.67 -19.88 -7.21
CA PRO A 217 -22.90 -19.13 -6.97
C PRO A 217 -23.14 -18.83 -5.48
N ALA A 218 -23.87 -17.75 -5.20
CA ALA A 218 -24.25 -17.40 -3.84
C ALA A 218 -25.00 -18.55 -3.15
N GLY A 219 -24.60 -18.90 -1.93
CA GLY A 219 -25.21 -19.97 -1.12
C GLY A 219 -24.60 -21.37 -1.30
N GLN A 220 -23.71 -21.59 -2.28
CA GLN A 220 -23.00 -22.87 -2.39
C GLN A 220 -21.97 -23.05 -1.26
N THR A 221 -21.99 -24.20 -0.60
CA THR A 221 -21.10 -24.55 0.51
C THR A 221 -20.44 -25.92 0.28
N PRO A 222 -19.10 -26.06 0.37
CA PRO A 222 -18.13 -24.98 0.58
C PRO A 222 -17.99 -24.09 -0.67
N PRO A 223 -17.56 -22.82 -0.52
CA PRO A 223 -17.33 -21.93 -1.64
C PRO A 223 -16.18 -22.42 -2.53
N VAL A 224 -16.29 -22.18 -3.84
CA VAL A 224 -15.18 -22.40 -4.78
C VAL A 224 -14.33 -21.15 -4.84
N TRP A 225 -13.13 -21.20 -4.27
CA TRP A 225 -12.20 -20.06 -4.26
C TRP A 225 -11.40 -19.94 -5.56
N ILE A 226 -11.04 -18.71 -5.91
CA ILE A 226 -10.06 -18.41 -6.97
C ILE A 226 -8.73 -19.11 -6.67
N LYS A 227 -8.08 -19.59 -7.74
CA LYS A 227 -6.77 -20.25 -7.71
C LYS A 227 -5.78 -19.53 -8.63
N GLY A 228 -4.55 -20.03 -8.69
CA GLY A 228 -3.54 -19.58 -9.64
C GLY A 228 -2.91 -18.24 -9.26
N MET A 229 -2.45 -17.46 -10.25
CA MET A 229 -1.70 -16.24 -9.97
C MET A 229 -2.54 -15.17 -9.27
N ARG A 230 -3.83 -15.04 -9.63
CA ARG A 230 -4.77 -14.17 -8.90
C ARG A 230 -4.87 -14.55 -7.43
N ALA A 231 -4.90 -15.84 -7.08
CA ALA A 231 -4.91 -16.26 -5.68
C ALA A 231 -3.65 -15.80 -4.92
N LEU A 232 -2.46 -15.97 -5.51
CA LEU A 232 -1.22 -15.52 -4.89
C LEU A 232 -1.18 -13.99 -4.69
N LEU A 233 -1.66 -13.25 -5.69
CA LEU A 233 -1.80 -11.80 -5.61
C LEU A 233 -2.74 -11.40 -4.46
N GLU A 234 -3.93 -11.97 -4.40
CA GLU A 234 -4.94 -11.65 -3.37
C GLU A 234 -4.44 -11.94 -1.96
N ARG A 235 -3.74 -13.06 -1.75
CA ARG A 235 -3.09 -13.41 -0.48
C ARG A 235 -2.09 -12.33 -0.05
N ASN A 236 -1.25 -11.87 -0.96
CA ASN A 236 -0.26 -10.84 -0.65
C ASN A 236 -0.90 -9.47 -0.41
N THR A 237 -1.87 -9.07 -1.23
CA THR A 237 -2.63 -7.82 -1.03
C THR A 237 -3.30 -7.80 0.35
N MET A 238 -3.95 -8.91 0.74
CA MET A 238 -4.54 -9.03 2.08
C MET A 238 -3.48 -8.97 3.18
N ARG A 239 -2.36 -9.69 3.06
CA ARG A 239 -1.28 -9.67 4.07
C ARG A 239 -0.69 -8.28 4.29
N TYR A 240 -0.52 -7.48 3.23
CA TYR A 240 -0.07 -6.09 3.35
C TYR A 240 -1.10 -5.22 4.07
N TYR A 241 -2.39 -5.34 3.73
CA TYR A 241 -3.45 -4.65 4.45
C TYR A 241 -3.48 -5.03 5.94
N LEU A 242 -3.39 -6.33 6.26
CA LEU A 242 -3.35 -6.81 7.64
C LEU A 242 -2.11 -6.30 8.39
N ALA A 243 -0.97 -6.17 7.72
CA ALA A 243 0.24 -5.57 8.29
C ALA A 243 0.02 -4.09 8.64
N ILE A 244 -0.52 -3.30 7.71
CA ILE A 244 -0.87 -1.90 7.95
C ILE A 244 -1.85 -1.78 9.13
N ASN A 245 -2.93 -2.55 9.11
CA ASN A 245 -3.94 -2.52 10.17
C ASN A 245 -3.37 -2.93 11.53
N SER A 246 -2.51 -3.94 11.59
CA SER A 246 -1.90 -4.43 12.83
C SER A 246 -0.89 -3.43 13.40
N TYR A 247 -0.11 -2.79 12.53
CA TYR A 247 0.78 -1.71 12.91
C TYR A 247 0.00 -0.53 13.49
N LEU A 248 -1.08 -0.10 12.82
CA LEU A 248 -1.95 1.00 13.29
C LEU A 248 -2.63 0.66 14.63
N ALA A 249 -3.16 -0.55 14.78
CA ALA A 249 -3.87 -1.02 15.97
C ALA A 249 -3.02 -0.99 17.25
N THR A 250 -1.70 -1.10 17.10
CA THR A 250 -0.78 -1.25 18.23
C THR A 250 0.01 0.03 18.51
N ARG A 251 -0.21 1.11 17.77
CA ARG A 251 0.51 2.39 17.96
C ARG A 251 0.32 3.02 19.34
N GLN A 252 -0.81 2.75 19.99
CA GLN A 252 -1.09 3.25 21.33
C GLN A 252 -0.35 2.46 22.43
N GLN A 253 0.26 1.31 22.10
CA GLN A 253 1.09 0.58 23.05
C GLN A 253 2.37 1.36 23.38
N PRO A 254 2.98 1.13 24.56
CA PRO A 254 4.29 1.68 24.90
C PRO A 254 5.33 1.33 23.83
N PRO A 255 6.27 2.23 23.47
CA PRO A 255 7.23 2.00 22.37
C PRO A 255 7.94 0.65 22.42
N THR A 256 8.34 0.19 23.61
CA THR A 256 9.04 -1.09 23.83
C THR A 256 8.16 -2.33 23.59
N GLN A 257 6.84 -2.19 23.59
CA GLN A 257 5.88 -3.29 23.41
C GLN A 257 5.23 -3.31 22.03
N ARG A 258 5.35 -2.22 21.26
CA ARG A 258 4.66 -2.05 19.96
C ARG A 258 4.98 -3.15 18.95
N PHE A 259 6.25 -3.51 18.83
CA PHE A 259 6.68 -4.52 17.85
C PHE A 259 6.09 -5.89 18.17
N GLU A 260 6.24 -6.36 19.41
CA GLU A 260 5.67 -7.64 19.84
C GLU A 260 4.14 -7.66 19.70
N ALA A 261 3.46 -6.57 20.11
CA ALA A 261 2.02 -6.44 19.91
C ALA A 261 1.63 -6.49 18.43
N SER A 262 2.42 -5.87 17.54
CA SER A 262 2.19 -5.90 16.08
C SER A 262 2.32 -7.31 15.52
N LEU A 263 3.31 -8.10 15.97
CA LEU A 263 3.47 -9.49 15.55
C LEU A 263 2.28 -10.35 15.95
N GLN A 264 1.85 -10.24 17.22
CA GLN A 264 0.72 -11.01 17.75
C GLN A 264 -0.58 -10.64 17.03
N HIS A 265 -0.80 -9.34 16.81
CA HIS A 265 -1.99 -8.85 16.13
C HIS A 265 -2.01 -9.29 14.66
N TRP A 266 -0.88 -9.17 13.94
CA TRP A 266 -0.77 -9.59 12.55
C TRP A 266 -1.02 -11.08 12.37
N PHE A 267 -0.40 -11.92 13.20
CA PHE A 267 -0.59 -13.37 13.13
C PHE A 267 -2.04 -13.75 13.44
N SER A 268 -2.64 -13.19 14.49
CA SER A 268 -4.06 -13.45 14.81
C SER A 268 -4.98 -13.03 13.66
N ALA A 269 -4.67 -11.90 13.00
CA ALA A 269 -5.46 -11.42 11.88
C ALA A 269 -5.29 -12.27 10.61
N SER A 270 -4.11 -12.85 10.35
CA SER A 270 -3.93 -13.78 9.25
C SER A 270 -4.65 -15.11 9.49
N GLU A 271 -4.61 -15.62 10.72
CA GLU A 271 -5.26 -16.86 11.12
C GLU A 271 -6.80 -16.78 11.17
N ALA A 272 -7.37 -15.58 11.05
CA ALA A 272 -8.81 -15.42 10.79
C ALA A 272 -9.22 -15.91 9.38
N TYR A 273 -8.23 -16.15 8.50
CA TYR A 273 -8.42 -16.65 7.13
C TYR A 273 -7.52 -17.87 6.87
N PRO A 274 -7.67 -18.98 7.60
CA PRO A 274 -6.69 -20.06 7.59
C PRO A 274 -6.58 -20.75 6.22
N GLU A 275 -7.69 -20.94 5.49
CA GLU A 275 -7.65 -21.52 4.15
C GLU A 275 -6.80 -20.68 3.17
N GLN A 276 -6.89 -19.36 3.28
CA GLN A 276 -6.21 -18.43 2.39
C GLN A 276 -4.83 -18.01 2.88
N LEU A 277 -4.58 -17.92 4.19
CA LEU A 277 -3.40 -17.22 4.71
C LEU A 277 -2.52 -18.02 5.65
N HIS A 278 -3.00 -19.11 6.26
CA HIS A 278 -2.18 -19.95 7.13
C HIS A 278 -0.98 -20.52 6.35
N GLU A 279 0.19 -20.51 6.98
CA GLU A 279 1.42 -21.04 6.37
C GLU A 279 2.38 -21.69 7.38
N ILE A 280 2.45 -21.16 8.60
CA ILE A 280 3.37 -21.63 9.65
C ILE A 280 2.75 -21.42 11.03
N GLU A 281 3.21 -22.21 12.00
CA GLU A 281 2.78 -22.12 13.39
C GLU A 281 3.22 -20.84 14.10
N ARG A 282 2.39 -20.37 15.05
CA ARG A 282 2.63 -19.13 15.80
C ARG A 282 4.03 -19.05 16.42
N PRO A 283 4.53 -20.07 17.15
CA PRO A 283 5.85 -19.98 17.77
C PRO A 283 6.98 -19.83 16.73
N ALA A 284 6.84 -20.50 15.58
CA ALA A 284 7.82 -20.40 14.50
C ALA A 284 7.83 -18.99 13.87
N TYR A 285 6.65 -18.42 13.61
CA TYR A 285 6.51 -17.05 13.13
C TYR A 285 7.16 -16.04 14.09
N LEU A 286 6.77 -16.06 15.37
CA LEU A 286 7.24 -15.08 16.35
C LEU A 286 8.75 -15.18 16.56
N THR A 287 9.29 -16.41 16.67
CA THR A 287 10.74 -16.63 16.84
C THR A 287 11.51 -16.07 15.65
N MET A 288 11.07 -16.38 14.43
CA MET A 288 11.67 -15.86 13.20
C MET A 288 11.63 -14.33 13.16
N LYS A 289 10.47 -13.73 13.41
CA LYS A 289 10.29 -12.28 13.32
C LYS A 289 11.07 -11.48 14.36
N ARG A 290 11.21 -12.02 15.58
CA ARG A 290 12.06 -11.40 16.61
C ARG A 290 13.53 -11.37 16.19
N ALA A 291 14.04 -12.45 15.60
CA ALA A 291 15.40 -12.50 15.07
C ALA A 291 15.60 -11.54 13.88
N GLU A 292 14.62 -11.44 12.98
CA GLU A 292 14.64 -10.50 11.85
C GLU A 292 14.58 -9.04 12.32
N HIS A 293 13.79 -8.73 13.35
CA HIS A 293 13.73 -7.38 13.94
C HIS A 293 15.00 -6.98 14.67
N LEU A 294 15.65 -7.91 15.39
CA LEU A 294 16.97 -7.65 15.98
C LEU A 294 18.00 -7.29 14.89
N ARG A 295 17.99 -8.03 13.78
CA ARG A 295 18.84 -7.73 12.62
C ARG A 295 18.54 -6.36 12.02
N GLN A 296 17.27 -5.94 12.01
CA GLN A 296 16.83 -4.67 11.46
C GLN A 296 17.35 -3.44 12.23
N GLN A 297 17.83 -3.62 13.47
CA GLN A 297 18.42 -2.55 14.28
C GLN A 297 19.80 -2.08 13.77
N THR A 298 20.37 -2.75 12.77
CA THR A 298 21.66 -2.39 12.20
C THR A 298 21.54 -2.34 10.68
N ALA A 299 21.89 -1.19 10.08
CA ALA A 299 21.93 -1.03 8.64
C ALA A 299 22.87 -2.07 7.98
N GLN A 300 22.41 -2.73 6.91
CA GLN A 300 23.09 -3.83 6.19
C GLN A 300 23.40 -3.50 4.73
#